data_AF-A0A4U0ZPU5-F1
#
_entry.id   AF-A0A4U0ZPU5-F1
#
_cell.length_a   1.000
_cell.length_b   1.000
_cell.length_c   1.000
_cell.angle_alpha   90.00
_cell.angle_beta   90.00
_cell.angle_gamma   90.00
#
_symmetry.space_group_name_H-M   'P 1'
#
loop_
_entity.id
_entity.type
_entity.pdbx_description
1 polymer ?
#
loop_
_entity_poly.entity_id
_entity_poly.type
_entity_poly.pdbx_seq_one_letter_code
_entity_poly.pdbx_strand_id
1 'polypeptide(L)'
;MAQPIVLHLVHGTWGRGLAWHLKEGLDNFSATRIIARFIKLGENQKTPWYDRNSAFCRGVAEALADKIPHCEEIQFRSFSWTGSNSFDARQKAAEQFRDYLENALIENPDSKHFIVAHSHGGNVAVDAIRDNFDDKNGKLAGIITLATPFLSLDIEEHNPVSLLIYNLLPVGLILGGAVFSAALLFGGYTDLFCWLLSMVLGVYLTIYYYPNALEKGLNRQRTFCKLLFHFGIFVCWLGACWGGFREVAVDVNVIHPPDSFLGVWERWNPVMMGAGIAFFSLIFLLASQAAGIRDSNDRNVVLADCIKVLGVVLLFTTIITFAYQAIYSGDLTLSLFGVLLLMVPLLTIIVSNWVLDKYPVLIDRVQNLGKLDYIYNRLYCLPCPVVALRLPGDEAALAILASQVVRSVPNTLLKALSQLFESTKIPKAFWIVLAGFLTAIPAICFAIMLEKGEGFRWLDWSIWSVVLLAGVGQTMIGLLYYVLVIVITAALGSYVLLAIAVGPGVLKKMPALRVDCEPLPRCQNMNICRLLIPWEAMAQYKDSGLRHGLYDLPLVQKVVAREIVFILCQRSCSSLVKA
;
A
#
# COMPACT_ATOMS: atom_id res chain seq x y z
N MET A 1 -2.63 50.71 25.60
CA MET A 1 -3.67 50.51 24.58
C MET A 1 -3.64 49.04 24.17
N ALA A 2 -4.80 48.40 24.05
CA ALA A 2 -4.87 47.02 23.64
C ALA A 2 -4.43 46.92 22.16
N GLN A 3 -3.46 46.07 21.85
CA GLN A 3 -3.04 45.87 20.47
C GLN A 3 -4.19 45.20 19.68
N PRO A 4 -4.44 45.60 18.42
CA PRO A 4 -5.42 44.92 17.58
C PRO A 4 -5.09 43.43 17.44
N ILE A 5 -6.13 42.60 17.32
CA ILE A 5 -5.97 41.15 17.16
C ILE A 5 -6.36 40.76 15.74
N VAL A 6 -5.45 40.06 15.05
CA VAL A 6 -5.71 39.52 13.72
C VAL A 6 -5.79 38.00 13.80
N LEU A 7 -6.94 37.43 13.44
CA LEU A 7 -7.21 36.00 13.44
C LEU A 7 -7.18 35.45 12.01
N HIS A 8 -6.15 34.67 11.70
CA HIS A 8 -5.96 33.99 10.41
C HIS A 8 -6.67 32.64 10.42
N LEU A 9 -7.72 32.49 9.62
CA LEU A 9 -8.56 31.30 9.58
C LEU A 9 -8.11 30.37 8.45
N VAL A 10 -7.68 29.15 8.80
CA VAL A 10 -7.19 28.15 7.84
C VAL A 10 -8.14 26.96 7.80
N HIS A 11 -8.85 26.79 6.70
CA HIS A 11 -9.81 25.70 6.56
C HIS A 11 -9.16 24.34 6.28
N GLY A 12 -9.87 23.26 6.60
CA GLY A 12 -9.47 21.90 6.27
C GLY A 12 -9.86 21.46 4.87
N THR A 13 -9.75 20.16 4.60
CA THR A 13 -10.04 19.51 3.31
C THR A 13 -11.44 19.82 2.81
N TRP A 14 -12.42 19.96 3.69
CA TRP A 14 -13.83 20.17 3.33
C TRP A 14 -14.34 21.55 3.72
N GLY A 15 -13.49 22.58 3.69
CA GLY A 15 -13.90 23.95 4.03
C GLY A 15 -15.13 24.44 3.25
N ARG A 16 -15.29 23.98 2.01
CA ARG A 16 -16.42 24.30 1.12
C ARG A 16 -17.51 23.22 1.09
N GLY A 17 -17.38 22.18 1.93
CA GLY A 17 -18.25 21.00 1.98
C GLY A 17 -17.85 19.90 0.99
N LEU A 18 -18.18 18.64 1.35
CA LEU A 18 -17.96 17.44 0.52
C LEU A 18 -18.62 17.57 -0.87
N ALA A 19 -19.79 18.21 -0.93
CA ALA A 19 -20.53 18.44 -2.16
C ALA A 19 -19.74 19.26 -3.19
N TRP A 20 -18.98 20.27 -2.75
CA TRP A 20 -18.23 21.14 -3.65
C TRP A 20 -17.07 20.38 -4.32
N HIS A 21 -16.33 19.59 -3.54
CA HIS A 21 -15.25 18.73 -4.03
C HIS A 21 -15.74 17.61 -4.92
N LEU A 22 -16.87 16.98 -4.55
CA LEU A 22 -17.51 16.01 -5.42
C LEU A 22 -17.92 16.69 -6.73
N LYS A 23 -18.48 17.90 -6.71
CA LYS A 23 -18.82 18.61 -7.95
C LYS A 23 -17.58 18.86 -8.83
N GLU A 24 -16.48 19.38 -8.30
CA GLU A 24 -15.24 19.57 -9.08
C GLU A 24 -14.66 18.27 -9.64
N GLY A 25 -14.68 17.18 -8.85
CA GLY A 25 -14.20 15.88 -9.31
C GLY A 25 -15.12 15.20 -10.32
N LEU A 26 -16.43 15.39 -10.15
CA LEU A 26 -17.49 14.73 -10.92
C LEU A 26 -17.85 15.45 -12.22
N ASP A 27 -17.57 16.75 -12.35
CA ASP A 27 -17.71 17.47 -13.62
C ASP A 27 -16.77 16.90 -14.72
N ASN A 28 -15.78 16.09 -14.35
CA ASN A 28 -14.92 15.35 -15.26
C ASN A 28 -15.42 13.94 -15.65
N PHE A 29 -16.54 13.45 -15.08
CA PHE A 29 -17.09 12.11 -15.36
C PHE A 29 -18.58 12.14 -15.75
N SER A 30 -18.95 11.44 -16.84
CA SER A 30 -20.30 11.50 -17.42
C SER A 30 -21.39 10.75 -16.64
N ALA A 31 -21.03 9.76 -15.81
CA ALA A 31 -21.96 8.92 -15.05
C ALA A 31 -22.57 9.59 -13.80
N THR A 32 -22.13 10.79 -13.43
CA THR A 32 -22.30 11.34 -12.08
C THR A 32 -23.37 12.40 -11.90
N ARG A 33 -24.16 12.69 -12.95
CA ARG A 33 -25.37 13.53 -12.84
C ARG A 33 -26.43 12.97 -11.88
N ILE A 34 -26.45 11.65 -11.65
CA ILE A 34 -27.41 11.01 -10.73
C ILE A 34 -27.02 11.26 -9.26
N ILE A 35 -25.73 11.09 -8.91
CA ILE A 35 -25.22 11.33 -7.54
C ILE A 35 -25.32 12.82 -7.18
N ALA A 36 -25.02 13.72 -8.12
CA ALA A 36 -25.14 15.16 -7.92
C ALA A 36 -26.59 15.61 -7.62
N ARG A 37 -27.61 14.93 -8.16
CA ARG A 37 -29.01 15.20 -7.84
C ARG A 37 -29.41 14.78 -6.43
N PHE A 38 -28.85 13.70 -5.89
CA PHE A 38 -29.09 13.28 -4.50
C PHE A 38 -28.41 14.21 -3.48
N ILE A 39 -27.25 14.78 -3.83
CA ILE A 39 -26.52 15.72 -2.96
C ILE A 39 -27.20 17.10 -2.90
N LYS A 40 -27.90 17.50 -3.97
CA LYS A 40 -28.57 18.81 -4.08
C LYS A 40 -29.74 19.03 -3.11
N LEU A 41 -30.21 17.99 -2.42
CA LEU A 41 -31.42 18.04 -1.57
C LEU A 41 -31.16 18.51 -0.12
N GLY A 42 -29.93 18.93 0.22
CA GLY A 42 -29.58 19.42 1.57
C GLY A 42 -28.99 20.83 1.64
N GLU A 43 -28.86 21.55 0.51
CA GLU A 43 -28.17 22.86 0.43
C GLU A 43 -29.04 24.02 0.95
N ASN A 44 -29.26 24.10 2.25
CA ASN A 44 -29.16 25.42 2.88
C ASN A 44 -27.67 25.73 2.88
N GLN A 45 -27.20 26.57 1.94
CA GLN A 45 -25.81 27.02 1.88
C GLN A 45 -25.43 27.69 3.20
N LYS A 46 -24.94 26.91 4.15
CA LYS A 46 -24.33 27.43 5.36
C LYS A 46 -23.11 28.21 4.94
N THR A 47 -23.04 29.46 5.37
CA THR A 47 -21.83 30.29 5.25
C THR A 47 -20.63 29.49 5.77
N PRO A 48 -19.51 29.40 5.02
CA PRO A 48 -18.33 28.69 5.48
C PRO A 48 -17.89 29.20 6.86
N TRP A 49 -17.44 28.30 7.73
CA TRP A 49 -17.10 28.66 9.12
C TRP A 49 -15.98 29.69 9.24
N TYR A 50 -15.12 29.77 8.24
CA TYR A 50 -14.01 30.71 8.17
C TYR A 50 -14.38 32.03 7.46
N ASP A 51 -15.64 32.19 7.04
CA ASP A 51 -16.12 33.49 6.58
C ASP A 51 -16.22 34.46 7.76
N ARG A 52 -15.89 35.74 7.54
CA ARG A 52 -15.96 36.79 8.57
C ARG A 52 -17.34 36.89 9.25
N ASN A 53 -18.40 36.55 8.53
CA ASN A 53 -19.78 36.60 8.99
C ASN A 53 -20.30 35.21 9.40
N SER A 54 -19.44 34.23 9.64
CA SER A 54 -19.87 32.92 10.11
C SER A 54 -20.34 32.96 11.57
N ALA A 55 -21.07 31.92 12.00
CA ALA A 55 -21.41 31.76 13.42
C ALA A 55 -20.17 31.60 14.31
N PHE A 56 -19.13 30.94 13.80
CA PHE A 56 -17.86 30.78 14.49
C PHE A 56 -17.18 32.13 14.78
N CYS A 57 -17.01 32.98 13.75
CA CYS A 57 -16.34 34.27 13.90
C CYS A 57 -17.09 35.19 14.87
N ARG A 58 -18.43 35.25 14.77
CA ARG A 58 -19.25 36.02 15.72
C ARG A 58 -19.09 35.51 17.15
N GLY A 59 -19.22 34.21 17.37
CA GLY A 59 -19.12 33.66 18.72
C GLY A 59 -17.73 33.82 19.34
N VAL A 60 -16.66 33.74 18.55
CA VAL A 60 -15.29 34.04 19.01
C VAL A 60 -15.13 35.53 19.31
N ALA A 61 -15.63 36.42 18.46
CA ALA A 61 -15.57 37.86 18.67
C ALA A 61 -16.33 38.29 19.94
N GLU A 62 -17.56 37.80 20.12
CA GLU A 62 -18.37 38.03 21.31
C GLU A 62 -17.66 37.54 22.59
N ALA A 63 -17.11 36.32 22.55
CA ALA A 63 -16.39 35.75 23.69
C ALA A 63 -15.06 36.45 23.99
N LEU A 64 -14.40 37.05 23.00
CA LEU A 64 -13.19 37.87 23.20
C LEU A 64 -13.54 39.26 23.75
N ALA A 65 -14.60 39.89 23.24
CA ALA A 65 -15.07 41.19 23.73
C ALA A 65 -15.45 41.14 25.22
N ASP A 66 -16.04 40.03 25.68
CA ASP A 66 -16.32 39.77 27.10
C ASP A 66 -15.05 39.70 27.97
N LYS A 67 -13.96 39.16 27.43
CA LYS A 67 -12.72 38.87 28.19
C LYS A 67 -11.65 39.95 28.11
N ILE A 68 -11.66 40.76 27.05
CA ILE A 68 -10.67 41.81 26.82
C ILE A 68 -11.45 43.13 26.68
N PRO A 69 -11.75 43.80 27.81
CA PRO A 69 -12.32 45.14 27.77
C PRO A 69 -11.42 46.04 26.93
N HIS A 70 -12.02 46.83 26.02
CA HIS A 70 -11.31 47.71 25.11
C HIS A 70 -10.46 47.01 24.03
N CYS A 71 -10.79 45.79 23.62
CA CYS A 71 -10.24 45.23 22.38
C CYS A 71 -10.72 46.09 21.20
N GLU A 72 -9.84 46.97 20.68
CA GLU A 72 -10.22 48.04 19.74
C GLU A 72 -10.69 47.50 18.39
N GLU A 73 -10.17 46.35 17.94
CA GLU A 73 -10.65 45.68 16.73
C GLU A 73 -10.17 44.22 16.67
N ILE A 74 -11.07 43.30 16.31
CA ILE A 74 -10.73 41.91 15.96
C ILE A 74 -10.91 41.75 14.45
N GLN A 75 -9.80 41.59 13.74
CA GLN A 75 -9.81 41.38 12.29
C GLN A 75 -9.75 39.88 11.99
N PHE A 76 -10.78 39.36 11.31
CA PHE A 76 -10.76 38.00 10.77
C PHE A 76 -10.26 38.01 9.33
N ARG A 77 -9.23 37.21 9.03
CA ARG A 77 -8.73 37.02 7.67
C ARG A 77 -8.76 35.54 7.32
N SER A 78 -9.47 35.18 6.26
CA SER A 78 -9.53 33.80 5.78
C SER A 78 -8.42 33.52 4.78
N PHE A 79 -7.68 32.43 4.98
CA PHE A 79 -6.80 31.87 3.96
C PHE A 79 -7.55 30.80 3.16
N SER A 80 -7.69 31.03 1.85
CA SER A 80 -8.36 30.09 0.95
C SER A 80 -7.33 29.26 0.19
N TRP A 81 -7.44 27.94 0.28
CA TRP A 81 -6.68 27.00 -0.53
C TRP A 81 -7.62 25.95 -1.14
N THR A 82 -7.07 25.01 -1.90
CA THR A 82 -7.90 24.03 -2.63
C THR A 82 -8.67 23.09 -1.70
N GLY A 83 -8.18 22.87 -0.48
CA GLY A 83 -8.72 21.83 0.38
C GLY A 83 -8.45 20.41 -0.15
N SER A 84 -7.54 20.23 -1.12
CA SER A 84 -7.23 18.88 -1.62
C SER A 84 -6.50 18.07 -0.56
N ASN A 85 -6.87 16.79 -0.41
CA ASN A 85 -6.34 15.96 0.66
C ASN A 85 -4.95 15.38 0.36
N SER A 86 -4.28 15.73 -0.74
CA SER A 86 -2.94 15.16 -1.04
C SER A 86 -1.83 15.86 -0.25
N PHE A 87 -0.73 15.15 0.02
CA PHE A 87 0.45 15.74 0.67
C PHE A 87 1.00 16.92 -0.13
N ASP A 88 1.14 16.76 -1.45
CA ASP A 88 1.66 17.82 -2.32
C ASP A 88 0.75 19.07 -2.29
N ALA A 89 -0.57 18.89 -2.19
CA ALA A 89 -1.49 20.03 -2.08
C ALA A 89 -1.38 20.73 -0.72
N ARG A 90 -1.25 19.98 0.37
CA ARG A 90 -1.01 20.54 1.71
C ARG A 90 0.33 21.28 1.78
N GLN A 91 1.39 20.73 1.20
CA GLN A 91 2.70 21.38 1.16
C GLN A 91 2.64 22.70 0.38
N LYS A 92 2.05 22.68 -0.83
CA LYS A 92 1.86 23.91 -1.61
C LYS A 92 1.00 24.94 -0.86
N ALA A 93 -0.04 24.49 -0.16
CA ALA A 93 -0.86 25.37 0.66
C ALA A 93 -0.07 25.96 1.84
N ALA A 94 0.85 25.20 2.44
CA ALA A 94 1.71 25.68 3.53
C ALA A 94 2.70 26.75 3.03
N GLU A 95 3.31 26.54 1.86
CA GLU A 95 4.16 27.53 1.19
C GLU A 95 3.36 28.83 0.89
N GLN A 96 2.19 28.71 0.28
CA GLN A 96 1.30 29.85 0.03
C GLN A 96 0.83 30.54 1.31
N PHE A 97 0.58 29.77 2.37
CA PHE A 97 0.15 30.32 3.64
C PHE A 97 1.29 31.06 4.36
N ARG A 98 2.53 30.62 4.20
CA ARG A 98 3.72 31.32 4.69
C ARG A 98 3.81 32.71 4.07
N ASP A 99 3.80 32.79 2.74
CA ASP A 99 3.87 34.07 2.01
C ASP A 99 2.71 34.99 2.40
N TYR A 100 1.51 34.44 2.51
CA TYR A 100 0.32 35.15 2.98
C TYR A 100 0.51 35.73 4.40
N LEU A 101 1.02 34.92 5.32
CA LEU A 101 1.21 35.30 6.71
C LEU A 101 2.29 36.36 6.87
N GLU A 102 3.42 36.22 6.17
CA GLU A 102 4.51 37.21 6.17
C GLU A 102 4.01 38.58 5.68
N ASN A 103 3.24 38.61 4.60
CA ASN A 103 2.61 39.85 4.12
C ASN A 103 1.66 40.44 5.16
N ALA A 104 0.85 39.60 5.82
CA ALA A 104 -0.06 40.09 6.84
C ALA A 104 0.63 40.65 8.09
N LEU A 105 1.78 40.09 8.47
CA LEU A 105 2.63 40.61 9.55
C LEU A 105 3.25 41.96 9.19
N ILE A 106 3.57 42.19 7.91
CA ILE A 106 4.07 43.48 7.40
C ILE A 106 2.94 44.52 7.35
N GLU A 107 1.74 44.14 6.91
CA GLU A 107 0.58 45.03 6.80
C GLU A 107 0.08 45.52 8.16
N ASN A 108 0.21 44.71 9.22
CA ASN A 108 -0.33 45.01 10.55
C ASN A 108 0.75 44.83 11.64
N PRO A 109 1.86 45.59 11.57
CA PRO A 109 3.05 45.33 12.38
C PRO A 109 2.80 45.50 13.89
N ASP A 110 1.78 46.24 14.29
CA ASP A 110 1.42 46.47 15.70
C ASP A 110 0.43 45.46 16.26
N SER A 111 -0.14 44.62 15.41
CA SER A 111 -1.17 43.65 15.81
C SER A 111 -0.57 42.38 16.41
N LYS A 112 -1.36 41.70 17.24
CA LYS A 112 -1.09 40.32 17.64
C LYS A 112 -1.83 39.37 16.70
N HIS A 113 -1.05 38.51 16.04
CA HIS A 113 -1.59 37.57 15.07
C HIS A 113 -1.77 36.19 15.70
N PHE A 114 -2.93 35.59 15.46
CA PHE A 114 -3.19 34.19 15.80
C PHE A 114 -3.61 33.45 14.55
N ILE A 115 -3.28 32.16 14.50
CA ILE A 115 -3.79 31.26 13.48
C ILE A 115 -4.84 30.37 14.12
N VAL A 116 -6.04 30.31 13.54
CA VAL A 116 -7.06 29.34 13.91
C VAL A 116 -7.31 28.41 12.74
N ALA A 117 -6.94 27.14 12.91
CA ALA A 117 -6.95 26.18 11.82
C ALA A 117 -7.85 24.99 12.13
N HIS A 118 -8.57 24.47 11.13
CA HIS A 118 -9.46 23.31 11.31
C HIS A 118 -9.02 22.10 10.48
N SER A 119 -9.11 20.91 11.06
CA SER A 119 -8.79 19.64 10.40
C SER A 119 -7.41 19.73 9.73
N HIS A 120 -7.25 19.31 8.47
CA HIS A 120 -5.98 19.39 7.74
C HIS A 120 -5.40 20.80 7.59
N GLY A 121 -6.18 21.85 7.79
CA GLY A 121 -5.70 23.23 7.83
C GLY A 121 -4.67 23.46 8.93
N GLY A 122 -4.72 22.70 10.03
CA GLY A 122 -3.71 22.81 11.09
C GLY A 122 -2.35 22.23 10.69
N ASN A 123 -2.31 21.20 9.83
CA ASN A 123 -1.05 20.75 9.23
C ASN A 123 -0.47 21.85 8.34
N VAL A 124 -1.30 22.47 7.49
CA VAL A 124 -0.91 23.60 6.63
C VAL A 124 -0.35 24.75 7.48
N ALA A 125 -1.02 25.12 8.57
CA ALA A 125 -0.59 26.20 9.46
C ALA A 125 0.75 25.90 10.15
N VAL A 126 0.92 24.70 10.71
CA VAL A 126 2.16 24.30 11.37
C VAL A 126 3.31 24.19 10.37
N ASP A 127 3.07 23.59 9.21
CA ASP A 127 4.07 23.46 8.15
C ASP A 127 4.48 24.80 7.54
N ALA A 128 3.58 25.79 7.52
CA ALA A 128 3.91 27.13 7.05
C ALA A 128 4.92 27.83 7.96
N ILE A 129 4.84 27.63 9.28
CA ILE A 129 5.68 28.35 10.25
C ILE A 129 6.81 27.53 10.86
N ARG A 130 6.91 26.24 10.54
CA ARG A 130 8.06 25.42 10.96
C ARG A 130 9.31 25.90 10.26
N ASP A 131 10.44 25.79 10.96
CA ASP A 131 11.81 25.96 10.47
C ASP A 131 12.06 27.24 9.65
N ASN A 132 12.80 28.20 10.25
CA ASN A 132 13.20 29.48 9.65
C ASN A 132 12.04 30.44 9.34
N PHE A 133 10.89 30.33 10.02
CA PHE A 133 9.87 31.37 9.97
C PHE A 133 10.35 32.62 10.72
N ASP A 134 10.46 33.73 10.00
CA ASP A 134 11.09 34.95 10.49
C ASP A 134 10.10 35.83 11.28
N ASP A 135 9.70 35.37 12.47
CA ASP A 135 8.91 36.21 13.40
C ASP A 135 9.82 37.11 14.25
N LYS A 136 10.66 37.95 13.62
CA LYS A 136 11.65 38.81 14.31
C LYS A 136 11.04 39.60 15.47
N ASN A 137 9.77 39.96 15.34
CA ASN A 137 9.07 40.85 16.26
C ASN A 137 8.15 40.12 17.24
N GLY A 138 8.11 38.77 17.22
CA GLY A 138 7.23 37.99 18.10
C GLY A 138 5.75 38.36 17.96
N LYS A 139 5.32 38.66 16.72
CA LYS A 139 3.97 39.13 16.38
C LYS A 139 3.00 37.98 16.17
N LEU A 140 3.51 36.82 15.75
CA LEU A 140 2.75 35.59 15.76
C LEU A 140 2.63 35.10 17.20
N ALA A 141 1.46 35.34 17.80
CA ALA A 141 1.18 35.09 19.20
C ALA A 141 0.96 33.62 19.51
N GLY A 142 0.27 32.88 18.64
CA GLY A 142 0.05 31.44 18.79
C GLY A 142 -0.80 30.83 17.67
N ILE A 143 -0.85 29.50 17.66
CA ILE A 143 -1.75 28.71 16.81
C ILE A 143 -2.79 28.01 17.68
N ILE A 144 -4.04 28.02 17.26
CA ILE A 144 -5.10 27.17 17.80
C ILE A 144 -5.61 26.26 16.67
N THR A 145 -5.47 24.96 16.85
CA THR A 145 -5.97 23.97 15.90
C THR A 145 -7.23 23.30 16.42
N LEU A 146 -8.17 23.01 15.53
CA LEU A 146 -9.47 22.42 15.81
C LEU A 146 -9.53 21.09 15.06
N ALA A 147 -9.56 19.96 15.76
CA ALA A 147 -9.69 18.63 15.13
C ALA A 147 -8.64 18.33 14.04
N THR A 148 -7.42 18.88 14.14
CA THR A 148 -6.36 18.69 13.13
C THR A 148 -5.63 17.36 13.28
N PRO A 149 -5.82 16.31 12.46
CA PRO A 149 -5.01 15.10 12.60
C PRO A 149 -3.55 15.42 12.23
N PHE A 150 -2.64 15.61 13.19
CA PHE A 150 -1.25 15.95 12.85
C PHE A 150 -0.59 14.73 12.23
N LEU A 151 -0.20 14.84 10.97
CA LEU A 151 0.32 13.70 10.23
C LEU A 151 1.83 13.66 10.34
N SER A 152 2.40 12.51 10.71
CA SER A 152 3.79 12.20 10.46
C SER A 152 3.88 11.12 9.39
N LEU A 153 4.86 11.29 8.52
CA LEU A 153 5.21 10.31 7.51
C LEU A 153 6.54 9.71 7.88
N ASP A 154 6.50 8.41 8.15
CA ASP A 154 7.69 7.63 8.42
C ASP A 154 7.79 6.64 7.24
N ILE A 155 8.89 6.68 6.50
CA ILE A 155 9.16 5.60 5.56
C ILE A 155 9.73 4.47 6.39
N GLU A 156 8.97 3.39 6.55
CA GLU A 156 9.54 2.22 7.19
C GLU A 156 10.56 1.64 6.21
N GLU A 157 11.82 1.57 6.64
CA GLU A 157 12.85 0.76 5.97
C GLU A 157 12.41 -0.70 6.05
N HIS A 158 11.51 -1.07 5.14
CA HIS A 158 10.99 -2.42 5.08
C HIS A 158 12.06 -3.33 4.53
N ASN A 159 12.23 -4.47 5.20
CA ASN A 159 12.93 -5.60 4.62
C ASN A 159 12.26 -5.89 3.24
N PRO A 160 13.02 -5.98 2.14
CA PRO A 160 12.46 -6.24 0.81
C PRO A 160 11.55 -7.47 0.76
N VAL A 161 11.72 -8.42 1.69
CA VAL A 161 10.86 -9.59 1.87
C VAL A 161 9.43 -9.21 2.28
N SER A 162 9.23 -8.24 3.18
CA SER A 162 7.90 -7.75 3.55
C SER A 162 7.19 -7.08 2.38
N LEU A 163 7.89 -6.21 1.64
CA LEU A 163 7.41 -5.59 0.41
C LEU A 163 6.98 -6.63 -0.64
N LEU A 164 7.72 -7.72 -0.74
CA LEU A 164 7.39 -8.82 -1.62
C LEU A 164 6.14 -9.58 -1.20
N ILE A 165 6.04 -9.90 0.09
CA ILE A 165 4.88 -10.60 0.67
C ILE A 165 3.64 -9.73 0.50
N TYR A 166 3.69 -8.43 0.76
CA TYR A 166 2.52 -7.57 0.61
C TYR A 166 2.05 -7.43 -0.85
N ASN A 167 2.95 -7.46 -1.83
CA ASN A 167 2.60 -7.23 -3.24
C ASN A 167 2.33 -8.51 -4.03
N LEU A 168 3.09 -9.59 -3.82
CA LEU A 168 2.96 -10.82 -4.59
C LEU A 168 2.04 -11.85 -3.96
N LEU A 169 1.89 -11.84 -2.63
CA LEU A 169 1.05 -12.82 -1.96
C LEU A 169 -0.43 -12.67 -2.36
N PRO A 170 -1.05 -11.47 -2.41
CA PRO A 170 -2.44 -11.36 -2.84
C PRO A 170 -2.65 -11.88 -4.27
N VAL A 171 -1.70 -11.58 -5.17
CA VAL A 171 -1.73 -12.06 -6.56
C VAL A 171 -1.59 -13.59 -6.61
N GLY A 172 -0.64 -14.15 -5.87
CA GLY A 172 -0.43 -15.59 -5.77
C GLY A 172 -1.61 -16.33 -5.15
N LEU A 173 -2.27 -15.74 -4.15
CA LEU A 173 -3.46 -16.32 -3.50
C LEU A 173 -4.68 -16.23 -4.42
N ILE A 174 -4.91 -15.12 -5.12
CA ILE A 174 -6.02 -14.99 -6.08
C ILE A 174 -5.84 -15.98 -7.24
N LEU A 175 -4.64 -16.03 -7.82
CA LEU A 175 -4.34 -16.96 -8.92
C LEU A 175 -4.40 -18.40 -8.43
N GLY A 176 -3.80 -18.71 -7.28
CA GLY A 176 -3.82 -20.04 -6.68
C GLY A 176 -5.24 -20.51 -6.33
N GLY A 177 -6.06 -19.63 -5.76
CA GLY A 177 -7.46 -19.91 -5.43
C GLY A 177 -8.35 -20.08 -6.66
N ALA A 178 -8.16 -19.26 -7.70
CA ALA A 178 -8.86 -19.40 -8.97
C ALA A 178 -8.51 -20.72 -9.66
N VAL A 179 -7.22 -21.08 -9.68
CA VAL A 179 -6.74 -22.35 -10.25
C VAL A 179 -7.23 -23.53 -9.43
N PHE A 180 -7.18 -23.46 -8.10
CA PHE A 180 -7.69 -24.52 -7.23
C PHE A 180 -9.20 -24.71 -7.40
N SER A 181 -9.96 -23.62 -7.49
CA SER A 181 -11.41 -23.68 -7.77
C SER A 181 -11.68 -24.29 -9.13
N ALA A 182 -10.89 -23.96 -10.16
CA ALA A 182 -10.99 -24.59 -11.47
C ALA A 182 -10.62 -26.09 -11.40
N ALA A 183 -9.57 -26.47 -10.67
CA ALA A 183 -9.18 -27.87 -10.50
C ALA A 183 -10.27 -28.70 -9.79
N LEU A 184 -10.94 -28.13 -8.78
CA LEU A 184 -12.07 -28.76 -8.10
C LEU A 184 -13.31 -28.87 -8.98
N LEU A 185 -13.61 -27.84 -9.78
CA LEU A 185 -14.79 -27.83 -10.65
C LEU A 185 -14.63 -28.73 -11.88
N PHE A 186 -13.40 -28.96 -12.35
CA PHE A 186 -13.13 -29.66 -13.62
C PHE A 186 -12.33 -30.96 -13.48
N GLY A 187 -12.01 -31.39 -12.25
CA GLY A 187 -11.75 -32.80 -11.93
C GLY A 187 -10.57 -33.51 -12.62
N GLY A 188 -9.46 -32.84 -12.94
CA GLY A 188 -8.38 -33.54 -13.66
C GLY A 188 -7.03 -32.86 -13.91
N TYR A 189 -6.62 -31.85 -13.14
CA TYR A 189 -5.41 -31.06 -13.50
C TYR A 189 -4.33 -31.00 -12.43
N THR A 190 -3.83 -32.17 -12.02
CA THR A 190 -2.60 -32.31 -11.24
C THR A 190 -1.39 -31.69 -11.96
N ASP A 191 -1.32 -31.80 -13.29
CA ASP A 191 -0.18 -31.29 -14.08
C ASP A 191 -0.12 -29.77 -14.13
N LEU A 192 -1.28 -29.10 -14.24
CA LEU A 192 -1.38 -27.64 -14.21
C LEU A 192 -1.02 -27.09 -12.82
N PHE A 193 -1.44 -27.79 -11.77
CA PHE A 193 -1.08 -27.45 -10.39
C PHE A 193 0.43 -27.58 -10.17
N CYS A 194 1.06 -28.66 -10.62
CA CYS A 194 2.51 -28.85 -10.55
C CYS A 194 3.26 -27.75 -11.31
N TRP A 195 2.82 -27.41 -12.52
CA TRP A 195 3.43 -26.34 -13.32
C TRP A 195 3.34 -24.96 -12.65
N LEU A 196 2.17 -24.63 -12.09
CA LEU A 196 1.96 -23.37 -11.37
C LEU A 196 2.73 -23.32 -10.06
N LEU A 197 2.79 -24.43 -9.32
CA LEU A 197 3.61 -24.54 -8.12
C LEU A 197 5.09 -24.34 -8.45
N SER A 198 5.58 -24.94 -9.54
CA SER A 198 6.95 -24.74 -10.03
C SER A 198 7.22 -23.30 -10.47
N MET A 199 6.26 -22.60 -11.10
CA MET A 199 6.41 -21.18 -11.41
C MET A 199 6.42 -20.31 -10.15
N VAL A 200 5.51 -20.55 -9.21
CA VAL A 200 5.45 -19.81 -7.94
C VAL A 200 6.73 -20.04 -7.13
N LEU A 201 7.23 -21.27 -7.05
CA LEU A 201 8.52 -21.58 -6.42
C LEU A 201 9.70 -20.95 -7.17
N GLY A 202 9.70 -20.98 -8.50
CA GLY A 202 10.76 -20.38 -9.32
C GLY A 202 10.84 -18.86 -9.12
N VAL A 203 9.69 -18.17 -9.14
CA VAL A 203 9.60 -16.73 -8.86
C VAL A 203 10.01 -16.44 -7.42
N TYR A 204 9.53 -17.23 -6.45
CA TYR A 204 9.88 -17.06 -5.03
C TYR A 204 11.38 -17.28 -4.76
N LEU A 205 12.00 -18.33 -5.31
CA LEU A 205 13.42 -18.63 -5.14
C LEU A 205 14.29 -17.57 -5.80
N THR A 206 13.91 -17.11 -7.00
CA THR A 206 14.59 -16.04 -7.72
C THR A 206 14.59 -14.76 -6.89
N ILE A 207 13.46 -14.43 -6.27
CA ILE A 207 13.33 -13.19 -5.49
C ILE A 207 13.90 -13.33 -4.07
N TYR A 208 13.98 -14.54 -3.49
CA TYR A 208 14.57 -14.75 -2.16
C TYR A 208 16.10 -14.80 -2.17
N TYR A 209 16.70 -15.41 -3.20
CA TYR A 209 18.16 -15.52 -3.30
C TYR A 209 18.82 -14.26 -3.87
N TYR A 210 18.11 -13.46 -4.67
CA TYR A 210 18.66 -12.27 -5.30
C TYR A 210 19.07 -11.16 -4.29
N PRO A 211 18.27 -10.82 -3.26
CA PRO A 211 18.64 -9.85 -2.22
C PRO A 211 19.76 -10.33 -1.29
N ASN A 212 19.73 -11.60 -0.88
CA ASN A 212 20.80 -12.16 -0.03
C ASN A 212 22.16 -12.23 -0.75
N ALA A 213 22.16 -12.35 -2.08
CA ALA A 213 23.37 -12.26 -2.90
C ALA A 213 23.88 -10.81 -3.03
N LEU A 214 22.98 -9.81 -2.98
CA LEU A 214 23.31 -8.38 -3.03
C LEU A 214 24.05 -7.93 -1.76
N GLU A 215 23.65 -8.44 -0.60
CA GLU A 215 24.20 -8.03 0.71
C GLU A 215 25.61 -8.56 0.96
N LYS A 216 25.98 -9.70 0.35
CA LYS A 216 27.29 -10.36 0.55
C LYS A 216 28.38 -9.94 -0.42
N GLY A 217 28.17 -8.90 -1.22
CA GLY A 217 29.15 -8.42 -2.21
C GLY A 217 29.48 -9.43 -3.31
N LEU A 218 28.70 -10.51 -3.45
CA LEU A 218 28.88 -11.51 -4.48
C LEU A 218 28.55 -10.88 -5.84
N ASN A 219 29.36 -11.19 -6.85
CA ASN A 219 29.21 -10.62 -8.19
C ASN A 219 27.79 -10.90 -8.73
N ARG A 220 26.95 -9.86 -8.76
CA ARG A 220 25.47 -9.90 -8.88
C ARG A 220 24.97 -10.81 -10.00
N GLN A 221 25.63 -10.75 -11.15
CA GLN A 221 25.23 -11.50 -12.35
C GLN A 221 25.67 -12.97 -12.30
N ARG A 222 26.82 -13.26 -11.68
CA ARG A 222 27.38 -14.63 -11.62
C ARG A 222 26.56 -15.53 -10.69
N THR A 223 26.01 -14.97 -9.61
CA THR A 223 25.16 -15.70 -8.66
C THR A 223 23.77 -15.96 -9.23
N PHE A 224 23.18 -14.97 -9.90
CA PHE A 224 21.89 -15.12 -10.59
C PHE A 224 21.94 -16.15 -11.73
N CYS A 225 22.98 -16.11 -12.56
CA CYS A 225 23.18 -17.09 -13.64
C CYS A 225 23.42 -18.51 -13.10
N LYS A 226 24.17 -18.66 -11.99
CA LYS A 226 24.33 -19.97 -11.34
C LYS A 226 23.00 -20.50 -10.80
N LEU A 227 22.16 -19.64 -10.23
CA LEU A 227 20.85 -20.05 -9.71
C LEU A 227 19.91 -20.49 -10.84
N LEU A 228 19.85 -19.73 -11.94
CA LEU A 228 19.09 -20.08 -13.15
C LEU A 228 19.62 -21.36 -13.81
N PHE A 229 20.94 -21.55 -13.86
CA PHE A 229 21.57 -22.76 -14.38
C PHE A 229 21.23 -24.00 -13.53
N HIS A 230 21.32 -23.90 -12.20
CA HIS A 230 20.92 -24.98 -11.30
C HIS A 230 19.41 -25.25 -11.32
N PHE A 231 18.58 -24.21 -11.50
CA PHE A 231 17.14 -24.36 -11.70
C PHE A 231 16.81 -25.06 -13.02
N GLY A 232 17.48 -24.68 -14.12
CA GLY A 232 17.37 -25.36 -15.41
C GLY A 232 17.77 -26.83 -15.32
N ILE A 233 18.88 -27.15 -14.64
CA ILE A 233 19.30 -28.54 -14.37
C ILE A 233 18.24 -29.29 -13.55
N PHE A 234 17.66 -28.66 -12.53
CA PHE A 234 16.62 -29.28 -11.70
C PHE A 234 15.34 -29.59 -12.49
N VAL A 235 14.90 -28.67 -13.35
CA VAL A 235 13.75 -28.88 -14.26
C VAL A 235 14.05 -29.98 -15.28
N CYS A 236 15.27 -30.02 -15.84
CA CYS A 236 15.72 -31.11 -16.72
C CYS A 236 15.75 -32.46 -16.00
N TRP A 237 16.21 -32.48 -14.74
CA TRP A 237 16.25 -33.70 -13.92
C TRP A 237 14.85 -34.22 -13.62
N LEU A 238 13.91 -33.35 -13.25
CA LEU A 238 12.50 -33.73 -13.06
C LEU A 238 11.85 -34.24 -14.35
N GLY A 239 12.10 -33.59 -15.49
CA GLY A 239 11.61 -34.05 -16.79
C GLY A 239 12.19 -35.40 -17.21
N ALA A 240 13.48 -35.64 -16.96
CA ALA A 240 14.15 -36.91 -17.25
C ALA A 240 13.70 -38.03 -16.32
N CYS A 241 13.54 -37.76 -15.02
CA CYS A 241 12.97 -38.71 -14.07
C CYS A 241 11.53 -39.07 -14.44
N TRP A 242 10.74 -38.12 -14.92
CA TRP A 242 9.36 -38.37 -15.38
C TRP A 242 9.31 -39.20 -16.67
N GLY A 243 10.18 -38.90 -17.65
CA GLY A 243 10.31 -39.71 -18.87
C GLY A 243 10.71 -41.16 -18.57
N GLY A 244 11.66 -41.35 -17.65
CA GLY A 244 12.08 -42.69 -17.20
C GLY A 244 11.00 -43.44 -16.43
N PHE A 245 10.19 -42.75 -15.62
CA PHE A 245 9.04 -43.38 -14.94
C PHE A 245 7.96 -43.85 -15.92
N ARG A 246 7.78 -43.15 -17.04
CA ARG A 246 6.80 -43.53 -18.08
C ARG A 246 7.27 -44.73 -18.91
N GLU A 247 8.57 -44.84 -19.20
CA GLU A 247 9.15 -46.03 -19.86
C GLU A 247 9.14 -47.27 -18.97
N VAL A 248 9.20 -47.13 -17.64
CA VAL A 248 9.09 -48.26 -16.70
C VAL A 248 7.62 -48.65 -16.43
N ALA A 249 6.67 -47.74 -16.63
CA ALA A 249 5.26 -47.95 -16.27
C ALA A 249 4.36 -48.48 -17.40
N VAL A 250 4.77 -48.40 -18.67
CA VAL A 250 3.97 -48.93 -19.79
C VAL A 250 4.91 -49.53 -20.83
N ASP A 251 4.61 -50.75 -21.27
CA ASP A 251 5.26 -51.39 -22.41
C ASP A 251 4.90 -50.60 -23.70
N VAL A 252 5.60 -49.49 -23.95
CA VAL A 252 5.32 -48.53 -25.03
C VAL A 252 5.38 -49.18 -26.42
N ASN A 253 5.98 -50.37 -26.52
CA ASN A 253 6.03 -51.18 -27.74
C ASN A 253 4.65 -51.60 -28.28
N VAL A 254 3.57 -51.45 -27.51
CA VAL A 254 2.23 -51.87 -27.94
C VAL A 254 1.48 -50.79 -28.73
N ILE A 255 1.84 -49.50 -28.60
CA ILE A 255 0.98 -48.41 -29.10
C ILE A 255 1.54 -47.74 -30.37
N HIS A 256 2.86 -47.61 -30.52
CA HIS A 256 3.47 -47.01 -31.70
C HIS A 256 4.67 -47.84 -32.20
N PRO A 257 4.68 -48.29 -33.49
CA PRO A 257 5.83 -49.00 -34.05
C PRO A 257 7.11 -48.16 -33.89
N PRO A 258 8.26 -48.76 -33.54
CA PRO A 258 9.52 -48.04 -33.30
C PRO A 258 9.95 -47.16 -34.48
N ASP A 259 9.57 -47.59 -35.69
CA ASP A 259 9.92 -46.96 -36.95
C ASP A 259 8.86 -45.96 -37.43
N SER A 260 7.73 -45.86 -36.71
CA SER A 260 6.74 -44.82 -36.95
C SER A 260 7.28 -43.46 -36.51
N PHE A 261 6.82 -42.39 -37.16
CA PHE A 261 7.22 -41.03 -36.80
C PHE A 261 7.02 -40.73 -35.30
N LEU A 262 5.96 -41.27 -34.68
CA LEU A 262 5.72 -41.14 -33.24
C LEU A 262 6.71 -41.93 -32.38
N GLY A 263 7.04 -43.18 -32.75
CA GLY A 263 8.03 -43.98 -32.03
C GLY A 263 9.44 -43.40 -32.10
N VAL A 264 9.81 -42.84 -33.26
CA VAL A 264 11.04 -42.06 -33.41
C VAL A 264 10.96 -40.77 -32.58
N TRP A 265 9.87 -40.02 -32.66
CA TRP A 265 9.75 -38.75 -31.92
C TRP A 265 9.78 -38.95 -30.40
N GLU A 266 9.05 -39.90 -29.82
CA GLU A 266 9.06 -40.17 -28.37
C GLU A 266 10.46 -40.55 -27.86
N ARG A 267 11.21 -41.31 -28.66
CA ARG A 267 12.59 -41.70 -28.35
C ARG A 267 13.57 -40.51 -28.39
N TRP A 268 13.32 -39.51 -29.24
CA TRP A 268 14.21 -38.36 -29.43
C TRP A 268 13.70 -37.06 -28.76
N ASN A 269 12.48 -36.99 -28.26
CA ASN A 269 11.88 -35.80 -27.62
C ASN A 269 12.66 -35.34 -26.36
N PRO A 270 13.08 -36.23 -25.44
CA PRO A 270 13.94 -35.83 -24.32
C PRO A 270 15.29 -35.26 -24.79
N VAL A 271 15.83 -35.78 -25.90
CA VAL A 271 17.10 -35.34 -26.50
C VAL A 271 16.95 -33.97 -27.17
N MET A 272 15.87 -33.75 -27.91
CA MET A 272 15.55 -32.46 -28.55
C MET A 272 15.24 -31.37 -27.52
N MET A 273 14.52 -31.73 -26.45
CA MET A 273 14.20 -30.84 -25.33
C MET A 273 15.47 -30.52 -24.50
N GLY A 274 16.34 -31.52 -24.28
CA GLY A 274 17.66 -31.33 -23.70
C GLY A 274 18.59 -30.45 -24.56
N ALA A 275 18.58 -30.65 -25.88
CA ALA A 275 19.35 -29.83 -26.82
C ALA A 275 18.83 -28.39 -26.89
N GLY A 276 17.51 -28.18 -26.84
CA GLY A 276 16.90 -26.86 -26.74
C GLY A 276 17.34 -26.14 -25.46
N ILE A 277 17.25 -26.79 -24.30
CA ILE A 277 17.63 -26.19 -23.01
C ILE A 277 19.15 -25.94 -22.92
N ALA A 278 19.98 -26.82 -23.50
CA ALA A 278 21.43 -26.60 -23.61
C ALA A 278 21.77 -25.41 -24.52
N PHE A 279 21.07 -25.27 -25.65
CA PHE A 279 21.18 -24.13 -26.57
C PHE A 279 20.74 -22.82 -25.90
N PHE A 280 19.66 -22.84 -25.11
CA PHE A 280 19.21 -21.68 -24.31
C PHE A 280 20.21 -21.32 -23.21
N SER A 281 20.79 -22.31 -22.53
CA SER A 281 21.83 -22.08 -21.52
C SER A 281 23.09 -21.45 -22.11
N LEU A 282 23.44 -21.82 -23.35
CA LEU A 282 24.55 -21.24 -24.11
C LEU A 282 24.26 -19.79 -24.53
N ILE A 283 23.05 -19.48 -25.00
CA ILE A 283 22.65 -18.10 -25.33
C ILE A 283 22.68 -17.20 -24.10
N PHE A 284 22.19 -17.67 -22.94
CA PHE A 284 22.27 -16.92 -21.69
C PHE A 284 23.71 -16.72 -21.19
N LEU A 285 24.58 -17.72 -21.38
CA LEU A 285 26.00 -17.61 -21.07
C LEU A 285 26.68 -16.56 -21.97
N LEU A 286 26.41 -16.57 -23.28
CA LEU A 286 26.94 -15.62 -24.24
C LEU A 286 26.40 -14.19 -24.02
N ALA A 287 25.11 -14.04 -23.71
CA ALA A 287 24.52 -12.76 -23.32
C ALA A 287 25.13 -12.22 -22.02
N SER A 288 25.45 -13.09 -21.06
CA SER A 288 26.14 -12.70 -19.82
C SER A 288 27.58 -12.24 -20.05
N GLN A 289 28.28 -12.81 -21.04
CA GLN A 289 29.62 -12.38 -21.44
C GLN A 289 29.59 -11.05 -22.22
N ALA A 290 28.60 -10.84 -23.09
CA ALA A 290 28.38 -9.58 -23.77
C ALA A 290 27.98 -8.44 -22.81
N ALA A 291 27.28 -8.76 -21.72
CA ALA A 291 26.86 -7.81 -20.67
C ALA A 291 27.98 -7.37 -19.70
N GLY A 292 29.23 -7.78 -19.92
CA GLY A 292 30.42 -7.27 -19.24
C GLY A 292 30.78 -5.82 -19.58
N ILE A 293 29.94 -5.12 -20.36
CA ILE A 293 30.09 -3.71 -20.72
C ILE A 293 29.84 -2.83 -19.48
N ARG A 294 30.83 -1.99 -19.16
CA ARG A 294 30.92 -1.27 -17.87
C ARG A 294 29.92 -0.13 -17.72
N ASP A 295 29.33 0.38 -18.80
CA ASP A 295 28.49 1.59 -18.72
C ASP A 295 27.07 1.29 -18.18
N SER A 296 26.50 2.26 -17.47
CA SER A 296 25.24 2.12 -16.72
C SER A 296 24.00 2.32 -17.60
N ASN A 297 24.12 3.07 -18.70
CA ASN A 297 23.03 3.28 -19.65
C ASN A 297 22.75 2.04 -20.51
N ASP A 298 23.78 1.26 -20.87
CA ASP A 298 23.60 0.03 -21.68
C ASP A 298 22.99 -1.13 -20.88
N ARG A 299 23.13 -1.14 -19.54
CA ARG A 299 22.57 -2.21 -18.70
C ARG A 299 21.04 -2.26 -18.69
N ASN A 300 20.39 -1.10 -18.81
CA ASN A 300 18.93 -1.02 -18.86
C ASN A 300 18.38 -1.47 -20.21
N VAL A 301 19.10 -1.19 -21.29
CA VAL A 301 18.76 -1.67 -22.64
C VAL A 301 18.87 -3.19 -22.71
N VAL A 302 19.97 -3.76 -22.19
CA VAL A 302 20.18 -5.21 -22.17
C VAL A 302 19.16 -5.94 -21.30
N LEU A 303 18.80 -5.42 -20.12
CA LEU A 303 17.78 -6.05 -19.27
C LEU A 303 16.38 -5.98 -19.91
N ALA A 304 16.03 -4.83 -20.50
CA ALA A 304 14.77 -4.68 -21.22
C ALA A 304 14.70 -5.64 -22.43
N ASP A 305 15.79 -5.81 -23.16
CA ASP A 305 15.85 -6.71 -24.32
C ASP A 305 15.84 -8.18 -23.89
N CYS A 306 16.48 -8.54 -22.77
CA CYS A 306 16.35 -9.88 -22.20
C CYS A 306 14.91 -10.21 -21.75
N ILE A 307 14.19 -9.24 -21.17
CA ILE A 307 12.78 -9.43 -20.79
C ILE A 307 11.89 -9.55 -22.04
N LYS A 308 12.15 -8.76 -23.09
CA LYS A 308 11.44 -8.88 -24.38
C LYS A 308 11.67 -10.25 -25.03
N VAL A 309 12.92 -10.71 -25.08
CA VAL A 309 13.26 -12.02 -25.64
C VAL A 309 12.63 -13.14 -24.83
N LEU A 310 12.66 -13.08 -23.49
CA LEU A 310 12.02 -14.07 -22.63
C LEU A 310 10.49 -14.10 -22.81
N GLY A 311 9.86 -12.92 -22.94
CA GLY A 311 8.43 -12.79 -23.20
C GLY A 311 8.01 -13.36 -24.56
N VAL A 312 8.78 -13.08 -25.62
CA VAL A 312 8.56 -13.63 -26.96
C VAL A 312 8.74 -15.15 -26.97
N VAL A 313 9.74 -15.66 -26.27
CA VAL A 313 10.01 -17.11 -26.19
C VAL A 313 8.91 -17.83 -25.41
N LEU A 314 8.47 -17.31 -24.25
CA LEU A 314 7.36 -17.89 -23.50
C LEU A 314 6.07 -17.89 -24.32
N LEU A 315 5.81 -16.81 -25.07
CA LEU A 315 4.68 -16.71 -25.98
C LEU A 315 4.77 -17.77 -27.09
N PHE A 316 5.94 -17.94 -27.72
CA PHE A 316 6.13 -18.89 -28.82
C PHE A 316 5.99 -20.34 -28.36
N THR A 317 6.61 -20.70 -27.23
CA THR A 317 6.51 -22.06 -26.67
C THR A 317 5.06 -22.37 -26.28
N THR A 318 4.35 -21.42 -25.66
CA THR A 318 2.95 -21.60 -25.27
C THR A 318 2.03 -21.70 -26.50
N ILE A 319 2.26 -20.91 -27.56
CA ILE A 319 1.52 -21.01 -28.83
C ILE A 319 1.74 -22.37 -29.48
N ILE A 320 2.97 -22.87 -29.55
CA ILE A 320 3.28 -24.18 -30.15
C ILE A 320 2.62 -25.31 -29.34
N THR A 321 2.72 -25.28 -28.01
CA THR A 321 2.12 -26.31 -27.15
C THR A 321 0.60 -26.35 -27.28
N PHE A 322 -0.07 -25.19 -27.30
CA PHE A 322 -1.53 -25.14 -27.42
C PHE A 322 -2.05 -25.35 -28.84
N ALA A 323 -1.35 -24.88 -29.88
CA ALA A 323 -1.69 -25.19 -31.27
C ALA A 323 -1.60 -26.69 -31.54
N TYR A 324 -0.59 -27.36 -30.97
CA TYR A 324 -0.46 -28.81 -31.02
C TYR A 324 -1.62 -29.52 -30.30
N GLN A 325 -2.00 -29.06 -29.11
CA GLN A 325 -3.08 -29.64 -28.32
C GLN A 325 -4.48 -29.40 -28.94
N ALA A 326 -4.66 -28.26 -29.62
CA ALA A 326 -5.84 -27.93 -30.41
C ALA A 326 -6.00 -28.83 -31.65
N ILE A 327 -4.90 -29.05 -32.38
CA ILE A 327 -4.88 -29.93 -33.57
C ILE A 327 -5.19 -31.38 -33.19
N TYR A 328 -4.75 -31.83 -32.01
CA TYR A 328 -4.90 -33.23 -31.58
C TYR A 328 -6.19 -33.54 -30.81
N SER A 329 -6.74 -32.60 -30.05
CA SER A 329 -7.97 -32.85 -29.25
C SER A 329 -9.25 -32.72 -30.06
N GLY A 330 -9.21 -32.03 -31.21
CA GLY A 330 -10.40 -31.75 -32.03
C GLY A 330 -11.43 -30.81 -31.35
N ASP A 331 -11.14 -30.31 -30.15
CA ASP A 331 -12.06 -29.49 -29.37
C ASP A 331 -11.74 -27.99 -29.53
N LEU A 332 -12.63 -27.33 -30.28
CA LEU A 332 -12.56 -25.89 -30.54
C LEU A 332 -12.65 -25.05 -29.25
N THR A 333 -13.29 -25.58 -28.20
CA THR A 333 -13.47 -24.91 -26.90
C THR A 333 -12.16 -24.82 -26.14
N LEU A 334 -11.39 -25.92 -26.14
CA LEU A 334 -10.05 -25.99 -25.53
C LEU A 334 -9.06 -25.05 -26.24
N SER A 335 -9.22 -24.93 -27.57
CA SER A 335 -8.44 -24.04 -28.42
C SER A 335 -8.71 -22.57 -28.12
N LEU A 336 -9.99 -22.18 -27.98
CA LEU A 336 -10.41 -20.83 -27.59
C LEU A 336 -9.97 -20.48 -26.16
N PHE A 337 -10.02 -21.44 -25.23
CA PHE A 337 -9.55 -21.25 -23.86
C PHE A 337 -8.03 -21.08 -23.77
N GLY A 338 -7.27 -21.84 -24.57
CA GLY A 338 -5.82 -21.65 -24.73
C GLY A 338 -5.46 -20.27 -25.28
N VAL A 339 -6.24 -19.74 -26.24
CA VAL A 339 -6.08 -18.37 -26.77
C VAL A 339 -6.38 -17.30 -25.71
N LEU A 340 -7.40 -17.51 -24.87
CA LEU A 340 -7.71 -16.61 -23.74
C LEU A 340 -6.64 -16.67 -22.64
N LEU A 341 -6.07 -17.84 -22.35
CA LEU A 341 -4.95 -18.00 -21.43
C LEU A 341 -3.65 -17.39 -21.97
N LEU A 342 -3.41 -17.45 -23.28
CA LEU A 342 -2.31 -16.78 -23.98
C LEU A 342 -2.43 -15.25 -23.92
N MET A 343 -3.66 -14.72 -23.88
CA MET A 343 -3.91 -13.29 -23.71
C MET A 343 -3.44 -12.79 -22.34
N VAL A 344 -3.38 -13.60 -21.29
CA VAL A 344 -3.00 -13.17 -19.93
C VAL A 344 -1.52 -12.80 -19.80
N PRO A 345 -0.53 -13.63 -20.18
CA PRO A 345 0.87 -13.23 -20.18
C PRO A 345 1.15 -12.16 -21.24
N LEU A 346 0.46 -12.17 -22.39
CA LEU A 346 0.58 -11.10 -23.38
C LEU A 346 0.08 -9.76 -22.82
N LEU A 347 -1.09 -9.72 -22.16
CA LEU A 347 -1.58 -8.54 -21.44
C LEU A 347 -0.61 -8.16 -20.32
N THR A 348 -0.06 -9.13 -19.60
CA THR A 348 0.87 -8.85 -18.50
C THR A 348 2.14 -8.22 -19.03
N ILE A 349 2.70 -8.70 -20.15
CA ILE A 349 3.88 -8.10 -20.81
C ILE A 349 3.53 -6.72 -21.40
N ILE A 350 2.38 -6.58 -22.07
CA ILE A 350 1.92 -5.31 -22.65
C ILE A 350 1.66 -4.28 -21.55
N VAL A 351 0.99 -4.66 -20.46
CA VAL A 351 0.70 -3.79 -19.31
C VAL A 351 1.97 -3.48 -18.54
N SER A 352 2.87 -4.44 -18.33
CA SER A 352 4.16 -4.20 -17.65
C SER A 352 5.04 -3.28 -18.47
N ASN A 353 5.17 -3.51 -19.78
CA ASN A 353 5.91 -2.62 -20.67
C ASN A 353 5.23 -1.25 -20.79
N TRP A 354 3.92 -1.18 -20.90
CA TRP A 354 3.19 0.08 -20.92
C TRP A 354 3.36 0.85 -19.60
N VAL A 355 3.34 0.17 -18.44
CA VAL A 355 3.58 0.79 -17.13
C VAL A 355 5.03 1.24 -16.98
N LEU A 356 6.01 0.44 -17.41
CA LEU A 356 7.43 0.80 -17.30
C LEU A 356 7.82 1.92 -18.28
N ASP A 357 7.27 1.91 -19.50
CA ASP A 357 7.58 2.86 -20.57
C ASP A 357 6.80 4.18 -20.42
N LYS A 358 5.53 4.15 -19.94
CA LYS A 358 4.78 5.38 -19.61
C LYS A 358 5.10 5.98 -18.24
N TYR A 359 5.70 5.22 -17.32
CA TYR A 359 6.01 5.72 -15.98
C TYR A 359 7.49 5.55 -15.60
N PRO A 360 8.46 6.15 -16.34
CA PRO A 360 9.81 6.39 -15.81
C PRO A 360 9.77 7.17 -14.49
N VAL A 361 8.68 7.92 -14.29
CA VAL A 361 8.25 8.58 -13.06
C VAL A 361 8.12 7.61 -11.87
N LEU A 362 7.82 6.32 -12.06
CA LEU A 362 7.70 5.36 -10.94
C LEU A 362 9.08 5.04 -10.34
N ILE A 363 10.10 4.86 -11.18
CA ILE A 363 11.49 4.60 -10.76
C ILE A 363 12.10 5.86 -10.14
N ASP A 364 11.90 7.02 -10.79
CA ASP A 364 12.34 8.32 -10.25
C ASP A 364 11.60 8.66 -8.94
N ARG A 365 10.35 8.21 -8.77
CA ARG A 365 9.60 8.34 -7.50
C ARG A 365 10.12 7.43 -6.40
N VAL A 366 10.51 6.19 -6.69
CA VAL A 366 11.14 5.30 -5.70
C VAL A 366 12.48 5.88 -5.22
N GLN A 367 13.24 6.50 -6.12
CA GLN A 367 14.48 7.19 -5.75
C GLN A 367 14.23 8.51 -5.00
N ASN A 368 13.17 9.25 -5.34
CA ASN A 368 12.78 10.46 -4.62
C ASN A 368 12.02 10.19 -3.30
N LEU A 369 11.59 8.95 -3.01
CA LEU A 369 11.04 8.57 -1.69
C LEU A 369 12.07 8.83 -0.58
N GLY A 370 13.36 8.61 -0.82
CA GLY A 370 14.42 8.93 0.16
C GLY A 370 14.53 10.43 0.49
N LYS A 371 14.05 11.35 -0.36
CA LYS A 371 13.99 12.79 -0.04
C LYS A 371 12.77 13.16 0.82
N LEU A 372 11.71 12.34 0.82
CA LEU A 372 10.52 12.55 1.64
C LEU A 372 10.76 12.16 3.10
N ASP A 373 11.63 11.18 3.36
CA ASP A 373 12.06 10.81 4.72
C ASP A 373 12.66 11.98 5.51
N TYR A 374 13.34 12.89 4.81
CA TYR A 374 14.01 14.03 5.43
C TYR A 374 13.04 15.10 5.96
N ILE A 375 11.79 15.15 5.49
CA ILE A 375 10.89 16.28 5.75
C ILE A 375 9.94 16.06 6.94
N TYR A 376 9.62 14.80 7.29
CA TYR A 376 8.52 14.53 8.23
C TYR A 376 8.91 13.83 9.55
N ASN A 377 10.15 13.38 9.69
CA ASN A 377 10.67 12.79 10.94
C ASN A 377 11.44 13.75 11.84
N ARG A 378 11.58 15.02 11.45
CA ARG A 378 12.32 16.01 12.24
C ARG A 378 11.39 16.65 13.27
N LEU A 379 11.85 16.71 14.52
CA LEU A 379 11.22 17.57 15.52
C LEU A 379 11.34 19.03 15.05
N TYR A 380 10.21 19.71 14.88
CA TYR A 380 10.18 21.08 14.39
C TYR A 380 10.47 22.11 15.50
N CYS A 381 11.11 23.21 15.13
CA CYS A 381 11.11 24.42 15.94
C CYS A 381 9.91 25.28 15.56
N LEU A 382 8.99 25.50 16.50
CA LEU A 382 7.85 26.39 16.27
C LEU A 382 8.09 27.72 17.00
N PRO A 383 7.86 28.88 16.34
CA PRO A 383 8.14 30.20 16.91
C PRO A 383 7.10 30.65 17.95
N CYS A 384 5.98 29.96 18.07
CA CYS A 384 4.88 30.32 18.96
C CYS A 384 4.19 29.10 19.58
N PRO A 385 3.44 29.29 20.69
CA PRO A 385 2.62 28.25 21.29
C PRO A 385 1.58 27.67 20.33
N VAL A 386 1.34 26.37 20.42
CA VAL A 386 0.30 25.65 19.69
C VAL A 386 -0.67 25.01 20.68
N VAL A 387 -1.95 25.33 20.53
CA VAL A 387 -3.04 24.71 21.28
C VAL A 387 -3.84 23.83 20.33
N ALA A 388 -3.86 22.52 20.57
CA ALA A 388 -4.68 21.58 19.80
C ALA A 388 -5.96 21.26 20.56
N LEU A 389 -7.09 21.73 20.04
CA LEU A 389 -8.41 21.43 20.56
C LEU A 389 -8.97 20.17 19.88
N ARG A 390 -9.28 19.17 20.69
CA ARG A 390 -9.93 17.92 20.28
C ARG A 390 -11.27 17.78 20.94
N LEU A 391 -12.22 17.25 20.18
CA LEU A 391 -13.47 16.75 20.73
C LEU A 391 -13.60 15.26 20.41
N PRO A 392 -14.10 14.44 21.34
CA PRO A 392 -14.45 13.06 21.04
C PRO A 392 -15.46 13.00 19.89
N GLY A 393 -15.26 12.06 18.96
CA GLY A 393 -16.07 11.96 17.74
C GLY A 393 -15.58 12.80 16.55
N ASP A 394 -14.37 13.37 16.62
CA ASP A 394 -13.65 13.91 15.45
C ASP A 394 -13.43 12.80 14.41
N GLU A 395 -14.03 12.99 13.23
CA GLU A 395 -14.03 12.03 12.12
C GLU A 395 -12.63 11.65 11.66
N ALA A 396 -11.74 12.64 11.55
CA ALA A 396 -10.41 12.42 10.99
C ALA A 396 -9.55 11.62 11.97
N ALA A 397 -9.62 11.98 13.25
CA ALA A 397 -8.98 11.22 14.31
C ALA A 397 -9.54 9.80 14.41
N LEU A 398 -10.87 9.63 14.29
CA LEU A 398 -11.50 8.30 14.31
C LEU A 398 -11.10 7.44 13.12
N ALA A 399 -11.10 7.99 11.90
CA ALA A 399 -10.72 7.26 10.70
C ALA A 399 -9.25 6.81 10.75
N ILE A 400 -8.37 7.66 11.28
CA ILE A 400 -6.95 7.31 11.41
C ILE A 400 -6.74 6.33 12.56
N LEU A 401 -7.40 6.50 13.71
CA LEU A 401 -7.33 5.53 14.80
C LEU A 401 -7.85 4.16 14.34
N ALA A 402 -8.97 4.13 13.62
CA ALA A 402 -9.52 2.91 13.04
C ALA A 402 -8.53 2.27 12.07
N SER A 403 -7.87 3.05 11.20
CA SER A 403 -6.85 2.49 10.30
C SER A 403 -5.63 1.95 11.05
N GLN A 404 -5.17 2.64 12.10
CA GLN A 404 -4.06 2.17 12.94
C GLN A 404 -4.42 0.89 13.70
N VAL A 405 -5.64 0.78 14.25
CA VAL A 405 -6.13 -0.44 14.93
C VAL A 405 -6.28 -1.59 13.94
N VAL A 406 -6.90 -1.34 12.78
CA VAL A 406 -7.05 -2.36 11.74
C VAL A 406 -5.69 -2.80 11.18
N ARG A 407 -4.67 -1.92 11.17
CA ARG A 407 -3.29 -2.26 10.77
C ARG A 407 -2.51 -2.98 11.86
N SER A 408 -2.74 -2.68 13.13
CA SER A 408 -1.99 -3.26 14.25
C SER A 408 -2.27 -4.76 14.41
N VAL A 409 -3.49 -5.22 14.11
CA VAL A 409 -3.88 -6.63 14.21
C VAL A 409 -3.11 -7.52 13.21
N PRO A 410 -3.13 -7.25 11.88
CA PRO A 410 -2.28 -7.92 10.89
C PRO A 410 -0.80 -7.90 11.26
N ASN A 411 -0.27 -6.74 11.66
CA ASN A 411 1.15 -6.60 11.97
C ASN A 411 1.55 -7.44 13.20
N THR A 412 0.72 -7.45 14.23
CA THR A 412 0.95 -8.26 15.44
C THR A 412 0.90 -9.74 15.11
N LEU A 413 -0.08 -10.17 14.31
CA LEU A 413 -0.20 -11.55 13.88
C LEU A 413 0.98 -11.99 13.01
N LEU A 414 1.37 -11.19 12.02
CA LEU A 414 2.53 -11.47 11.18
C LEU A 414 3.82 -11.53 11.99
N LYS A 415 3.99 -10.64 12.98
CA LYS A 415 5.14 -10.67 13.90
C LYS A 415 5.13 -11.92 14.77
N ALA A 416 3.98 -12.30 15.32
CA ALA A 416 3.84 -13.52 16.12
C ALA A 416 4.12 -14.78 15.27
N LEU A 417 3.62 -14.84 14.04
CA LEU A 417 3.93 -15.90 13.10
C LEU A 417 5.42 -15.94 12.77
N SER A 418 6.04 -14.80 12.47
CA SER A 418 7.48 -14.70 12.20
C SER A 418 8.30 -15.20 13.40
N GLN A 419 7.94 -14.78 14.62
CA GLN A 419 8.58 -15.23 15.85
C GLN A 419 8.37 -16.73 16.10
N LEU A 420 7.18 -17.26 15.82
CA LEU A 420 6.92 -18.71 15.89
C LEU A 420 7.86 -19.45 14.94
N PHE A 421 7.94 -19.02 13.67
CA PHE A 421 8.82 -19.62 12.67
C PHE A 421 10.29 -19.54 13.09
N GLU A 422 10.76 -18.40 13.60
CA GLU A 422 12.13 -18.22 14.10
C GLU A 422 12.42 -19.07 15.34
N SER A 423 11.47 -19.14 16.29
CA SER A 423 11.63 -19.87 17.56
C SER A 423 11.71 -21.37 17.39
N THR A 424 11.09 -21.93 16.35
CA THR A 424 11.04 -23.38 16.16
C THR A 424 12.42 -24.00 15.94
N LYS A 425 13.47 -23.23 15.59
CA LYS A 425 14.79 -23.73 15.11
C LYS A 425 14.71 -24.75 13.97
N ILE A 426 13.51 -25.04 13.49
CA ILE A 426 13.24 -25.97 12.40
C ILE A 426 13.76 -25.29 11.14
N PRO A 427 14.71 -25.90 10.41
CA PRO A 427 15.21 -25.33 9.16
C PRO A 427 14.04 -25.01 8.24
N LYS A 428 14.03 -23.83 7.61
CA LYS A 428 12.98 -23.42 6.66
C LYS A 428 12.73 -24.48 5.57
N ALA A 429 13.78 -25.22 5.19
CA ALA A 429 13.71 -26.35 4.27
C ALA A 429 12.76 -27.47 4.75
N PHE A 430 12.68 -27.73 6.06
CA PHE A 430 11.78 -28.74 6.62
C PHE A 430 10.31 -28.36 6.41
N TRP A 431 9.93 -27.10 6.61
CA TRP A 431 8.56 -26.65 6.36
C TRP A 431 8.17 -26.75 4.88
N ILE A 432 9.11 -26.47 3.96
CA ILE A 432 8.91 -26.63 2.52
C ILE A 432 8.73 -28.12 2.17
N VAL A 433 9.57 -28.99 2.71
CA VAL A 433 9.48 -30.44 2.51
C VAL A 433 8.17 -30.97 3.08
N LEU A 434 7.77 -30.55 4.27
CA LEU A 434 6.51 -30.95 4.91
C LEU A 434 5.30 -30.51 4.10
N ALA A 435 5.29 -29.27 3.60
CA ALA A 435 4.21 -28.78 2.73
C ALA A 435 4.14 -29.57 1.40
N GLY A 436 5.29 -29.90 0.82
CA GLY A 436 5.37 -30.76 -0.36
C GLY A 436 4.85 -32.18 -0.08
N PHE A 437 5.21 -32.77 1.05
CA PHE A 437 4.74 -34.10 1.45
C PHE A 437 3.23 -34.13 1.74
N LEU A 438 2.71 -33.15 2.48
CA LEU A 438 1.28 -33.05 2.81
C LEU A 438 0.40 -32.81 1.59
N THR A 439 0.94 -32.27 0.50
CA THR A 439 0.21 -32.07 -0.77
C THR A 439 0.42 -33.23 -1.75
N ALA A 440 1.62 -33.80 -1.85
CA ALA A 440 1.94 -34.88 -2.78
C ALA A 440 1.34 -36.23 -2.37
N ILE A 441 1.33 -36.57 -1.07
CA ILE A 441 0.80 -37.86 -0.59
C ILE A 441 -0.67 -38.08 -0.97
N PRO A 442 -1.62 -37.16 -0.66
CA PRO A 442 -3.01 -37.37 -1.06
C PRO A 442 -3.19 -37.40 -2.59
N ALA A 443 -2.40 -36.64 -3.35
CA ALA A 443 -2.43 -36.70 -4.82
C ALA A 443 -1.95 -38.06 -5.37
N ILE A 444 -0.87 -38.61 -4.80
CA ILE A 444 -0.36 -39.95 -5.16
C ILE A 444 -1.37 -41.03 -4.77
N CYS A 445 -1.93 -40.97 -3.55
CA CYS A 445 -2.97 -41.91 -3.11
C CYS A 445 -4.20 -41.85 -4.02
N PHE A 446 -4.64 -40.66 -4.41
CA PHE A 446 -5.77 -40.47 -5.32
C PHE A 446 -5.45 -41.00 -6.73
N ALA A 447 -4.24 -40.77 -7.25
CA ALA A 447 -3.81 -41.32 -8.53
C ALA A 447 -3.80 -42.86 -8.54
N ILE A 448 -3.27 -43.48 -7.48
CA ILE A 448 -3.28 -44.95 -7.31
C ILE A 448 -4.73 -45.49 -7.22
N MET A 449 -5.63 -44.75 -6.56
CA MET A 449 -7.04 -45.11 -6.49
C MET A 449 -7.75 -45.06 -7.85
N LEU A 450 -7.44 -44.06 -8.69
CA LEU A 450 -7.99 -43.96 -10.04
C LEU A 450 -7.48 -45.08 -10.95
N GLU A 451 -6.20 -45.42 -10.85
CA GLU A 451 -5.57 -46.45 -11.70
C GLU A 451 -6.14 -47.84 -11.46
N LYS A 452 -6.44 -48.20 -10.20
CA LYS A 452 -6.84 -49.57 -9.86
C LYS A 452 -8.33 -49.88 -10.05
N GLY A 453 -9.19 -48.89 -10.27
CA GLY A 453 -10.63 -49.08 -10.57
C GLY A 453 -11.47 -49.78 -9.49
N GLU A 454 -10.85 -50.30 -8.43
CA GLU A 454 -11.51 -50.95 -7.32
C GLU A 454 -11.83 -49.89 -6.25
N GLY A 455 -13.11 -49.59 -6.07
CA GLY A 455 -13.56 -48.66 -5.03
C GLY A 455 -13.06 -49.04 -3.63
N PHE A 456 -13.14 -48.10 -2.68
CA PHE A 456 -12.63 -48.02 -1.30
C PHE A 456 -12.49 -49.28 -0.39
N ARG A 457 -12.91 -50.48 -0.81
CA ARG A 457 -13.02 -51.70 0.01
C ARG A 457 -11.68 -52.33 0.42
N TRP A 458 -10.55 -51.98 -0.20
CA TRP A 458 -9.23 -52.55 0.13
C TRP A 458 -8.31 -51.64 0.95
N LEU A 459 -8.75 -50.45 1.33
CA LEU A 459 -7.92 -49.56 2.14
C LEU A 459 -7.81 -50.09 3.58
N ASP A 460 -6.67 -50.72 3.89
CA ASP A 460 -6.25 -51.07 5.24
C ASP A 460 -6.22 -49.80 6.13
N TRP A 461 -6.43 -49.95 7.44
CA TRP A 461 -6.52 -48.84 8.41
C TRP A 461 -5.32 -47.89 8.36
N SER A 462 -4.16 -48.39 7.94
CA SER A 462 -2.94 -47.63 7.69
C SER A 462 -3.12 -46.55 6.61
N ILE A 463 -3.84 -46.82 5.53
CA ILE A 463 -4.06 -45.84 4.45
C ILE A 463 -5.09 -44.78 4.87
N TRP A 464 -6.13 -45.18 5.61
CA TRP A 464 -7.09 -44.21 6.18
C TRP A 464 -6.42 -43.23 7.13
N SER A 465 -5.43 -43.67 7.90
CA SER A 465 -4.66 -42.78 8.77
C SER A 465 -3.86 -41.74 7.97
N VAL A 466 -3.30 -42.12 6.82
CA VAL A 466 -2.59 -41.21 5.90
C VAL A 466 -3.55 -40.22 5.24
N VAL A 467 -4.71 -40.67 4.78
CA VAL A 467 -5.76 -39.81 4.22
C VAL A 467 -6.29 -38.83 5.27
N LEU A 468 -6.48 -39.29 6.52
CA LEU A 468 -6.90 -38.43 7.63
C LEU A 468 -5.82 -37.39 7.96
N LEU A 469 -4.55 -37.78 8.06
CA LEU A 469 -3.42 -36.87 8.29
C LEU A 469 -3.29 -35.84 7.15
N ALA A 470 -3.46 -36.27 5.90
CA ALA A 470 -3.47 -35.40 4.74
C ALA A 470 -4.67 -34.44 4.75
N GLY A 471 -5.85 -34.93 5.12
CA GLY A 471 -7.07 -34.12 5.25
C GLY A 471 -6.96 -33.09 6.38
N VAL A 472 -6.39 -33.48 7.52
CA VAL A 472 -6.09 -32.55 8.63
C VAL A 472 -5.05 -31.52 8.17
N GLY A 473 -3.97 -31.95 7.52
CA GLY A 473 -2.95 -31.07 6.96
C GLY A 473 -3.51 -30.06 5.96
N GLN A 474 -4.32 -30.51 5.01
CA GLN A 474 -5.02 -29.64 4.05
C GLN A 474 -5.98 -28.68 4.75
N THR A 475 -6.72 -29.15 5.76
CA THR A 475 -7.61 -28.28 6.55
C THR A 475 -6.81 -27.21 7.28
N MET A 476 -5.66 -27.54 7.85
CA MET A 476 -4.77 -26.56 8.50
C MET A 476 -4.19 -25.57 7.50
N ILE A 477 -3.76 -26.02 6.31
CA ILE A 477 -3.28 -25.14 5.23
C ILE A 477 -4.40 -24.22 4.75
N GLY A 478 -5.61 -24.75 4.56
CA GLY A 478 -6.80 -23.99 4.20
C GLY A 478 -7.14 -22.93 5.24
N LEU A 479 -7.13 -23.28 6.53
CA LEU A 479 -7.32 -22.34 7.63
C LEU A 479 -6.24 -21.25 7.64
N LEU A 480 -4.97 -21.61 7.46
CA LEU A 480 -3.88 -20.65 7.35
C LEU A 480 -4.06 -19.70 6.16
N TYR A 481 -4.51 -20.24 5.01
CA TYR A 481 -4.86 -19.46 3.82
C TYR A 481 -6.00 -18.47 4.11
N TYR A 482 -7.08 -18.91 4.75
CA TYR A 482 -8.19 -18.04 5.12
C TYR A 482 -7.75 -16.93 6.08
N VAL A 483 -6.96 -17.26 7.11
CA VAL A 483 -6.37 -16.28 8.02
C VAL A 483 -5.54 -15.27 7.24
N LEU A 484 -4.72 -15.72 6.30
CA LEU A 484 -3.87 -14.86 5.48
C LEU A 484 -4.67 -13.91 4.58
N VAL A 485 -5.74 -14.41 3.95
CA VAL A 485 -6.67 -13.58 3.16
C VAL A 485 -7.32 -12.52 4.04
N ILE A 486 -7.83 -12.89 5.22
CA ILE A 486 -8.43 -11.93 6.17
C ILE A 486 -7.42 -10.86 6.57
N VAL A 487 -6.18 -11.24 6.86
CA VAL A 487 -5.07 -10.34 7.22
C VAL A 487 -4.74 -9.38 6.10
N ILE A 488 -4.63 -9.86 4.86
CA ILE A 488 -4.37 -9.03 3.68
C ILE A 488 -5.54 -8.07 3.44
N THR A 489 -6.77 -8.55 3.47
CA THR A 489 -7.96 -7.72 3.26
C THR A 489 -8.08 -6.66 4.34
N ALA A 490 -7.80 -7.00 5.61
CA ALA A 490 -7.74 -6.03 6.70
C ALA A 490 -6.64 -4.98 6.47
N ALA A 491 -5.44 -5.41 6.07
CA ALA A 491 -4.33 -4.50 5.75
C ALA A 491 -4.71 -3.54 4.61
N LEU A 492 -5.25 -4.05 3.49
CA LEU A 492 -5.73 -3.23 2.38
C LEU A 492 -6.88 -2.30 2.80
N GLY A 493 -7.80 -2.78 3.63
CA GLY A 493 -8.88 -1.98 4.20
C GLY A 493 -8.35 -0.81 5.04
N SER A 494 -7.35 -1.06 5.89
CA SER A 494 -6.69 -0.01 6.70
C SER A 494 -6.09 1.10 5.81
N TYR A 495 -5.53 0.69 4.69
CA TYR A 495 -4.89 1.54 3.71
C TYR A 495 -5.89 2.39 2.91
N VAL A 496 -7.06 1.82 2.57
CA VAL A 496 -8.18 2.58 1.99
C VAL A 496 -8.71 3.60 2.99
N LEU A 497 -8.92 3.21 4.25
CA LEU A 497 -9.36 4.15 5.30
C LEU A 497 -8.36 5.30 5.48
N LEU A 498 -7.07 4.98 5.47
CA LEU A 498 -6.01 5.97 5.54
C LEU A 498 -5.98 6.88 4.30
N ALA A 499 -6.21 6.33 3.11
CA ALA A 499 -6.31 7.10 1.88
C ALA A 499 -7.51 8.05 1.86
N ILE A 500 -8.62 7.68 2.50
CA ILE A 500 -9.78 8.58 2.69
C ILE A 500 -9.38 9.72 3.63
N ALA A 501 -8.70 9.41 4.74
CA ALA A 501 -8.32 10.39 5.76
C ALA A 501 -7.21 11.35 5.29
N VAL A 502 -6.23 10.85 4.54
CA VAL A 502 -4.95 11.53 4.26
C VAL A 502 -4.69 11.73 2.76
N GLY A 503 -5.60 11.26 1.91
CA GLY A 503 -5.57 11.41 0.45
C GLY A 503 -5.09 10.15 -0.27
N PRO A 504 -5.51 9.94 -1.54
CA PRO A 504 -5.20 8.75 -2.33
C PRO A 504 -3.70 8.61 -2.66
N GLY A 505 -2.90 9.66 -2.43
CA GLY A 505 -1.46 9.61 -2.58
C GLY A 505 -0.78 8.55 -1.69
N VAL A 506 -1.40 8.19 -0.56
CA VAL A 506 -0.92 7.12 0.32
C VAL A 506 -0.91 5.78 -0.44
N LEU A 507 -1.94 5.47 -1.24
CA LEU A 507 -2.04 4.20 -1.99
C LEU A 507 -0.87 3.98 -2.95
N LYS A 508 -0.34 5.07 -3.51
CA LYS A 508 0.80 5.02 -4.44
C LYS A 508 2.14 4.75 -3.75
N LYS A 509 2.21 4.92 -2.43
CA LYS A 509 3.42 4.78 -1.63
C LYS A 509 3.39 3.54 -0.73
N MET A 510 2.41 2.66 -0.93
CA MET A 510 2.30 1.41 -0.18
C MET A 510 3.30 0.36 -0.67
N PRO A 511 3.74 -0.55 0.22
CA PRO A 511 3.55 -0.57 1.68
C PRO A 511 4.55 0.31 2.46
N ALA A 512 5.52 0.93 1.78
CA ALA A 512 6.67 1.60 2.41
C ALA A 512 6.31 2.82 3.30
N LEU A 513 5.13 3.42 3.10
CA LEU A 513 4.69 4.56 3.89
C LEU A 513 3.95 4.14 5.16
N ARG A 514 4.51 4.48 6.31
CA ARG A 514 3.78 4.57 7.56
C ARG A 514 3.30 6.00 7.74
N VAL A 515 2.01 6.12 8.03
CA VAL A 515 1.38 7.40 8.34
C VAL A 515 0.91 7.27 9.77
N ASP A 516 1.56 8.00 10.65
CA ASP A 516 1.09 8.13 12.02
C ASP A 516 0.29 9.43 12.14
N CYS A 517 -0.71 9.41 13.02
CA CYS A 517 -1.43 10.61 13.40
C CYS A 517 -1.22 10.86 14.86
N GLU A 518 -0.86 12.10 15.16
CA GLU A 518 -0.58 12.55 16.51
C GLU A 518 -1.63 13.58 16.95
N PRO A 519 -1.94 13.62 18.25
CA PRO A 519 -2.86 14.62 18.79
C PRO A 519 -2.25 16.03 18.80
N LEU A 520 -0.91 16.12 18.75
CA LEU A 520 -0.11 17.35 18.74
C LEU A 520 0.95 17.27 17.63
N PRO A 521 1.46 18.40 17.12
CA PRO A 521 2.57 18.38 16.18
C PRO A 521 3.87 17.95 16.89
N ARG A 522 4.71 17.18 16.18
CA ARG A 522 6.06 16.82 16.63
C ARG A 522 6.95 18.08 16.69
N CYS A 523 7.24 18.58 17.89
CA CYS A 523 8.08 19.76 18.07
C CYS A 523 9.19 19.52 19.09
N GLN A 524 10.31 20.23 18.96
CA GLN A 524 11.47 20.06 19.86
C GLN A 524 11.15 20.51 21.29
N ASN A 525 10.29 21.51 21.44
CA ASN A 525 9.89 22.06 22.73
C ASN A 525 8.43 21.71 23.02
N MET A 526 8.17 20.55 23.61
CA MET A 526 6.80 20.14 23.91
C MET A 526 6.07 21.09 24.88
N ASN A 527 6.78 21.93 25.64
CA ASN A 527 6.17 22.89 26.57
C ASN A 527 5.38 24.00 25.86
N ILE A 528 5.60 24.21 24.56
CA ILE A 528 4.82 25.17 23.77
C ILE A 528 3.57 24.53 23.14
N CYS A 529 3.41 23.21 23.22
CA CYS A 529 2.28 22.48 22.66
C CYS A 529 1.33 22.00 23.76
N ARG A 530 0.05 22.39 23.67
CA ARG A 530 -0.98 22.03 24.65
C ARG A 530 -2.15 21.32 23.98
N LEU A 531 -2.50 20.14 24.47
CA LEU A 531 -3.70 19.41 24.06
C LEU A 531 -4.87 19.78 24.99
N LEU A 532 -6.00 20.15 24.40
CA LEU A 532 -7.23 20.46 25.12
C LEU A 532 -8.36 19.55 24.65
N ILE A 533 -9.02 18.88 25.60
CA ILE A 533 -10.20 18.06 25.37
C ILE A 533 -11.30 18.58 26.31
N PRO A 534 -12.22 19.44 25.86
CA PRO A 534 -13.28 19.96 26.71
C PRO A 534 -14.36 18.88 26.88
N TRP A 535 -14.19 18.01 27.87
CA TRP A 535 -15.13 16.90 28.13
C TRP A 535 -16.54 17.36 28.53
N GLU A 536 -16.69 18.53 29.13
CA GLU A 536 -17.98 19.14 29.46
C GLU A 536 -18.87 19.33 28.21
N ALA A 537 -18.24 19.52 27.04
CA ALA A 537 -18.90 19.56 25.75
C ALA A 537 -19.65 18.27 25.41
N MET A 538 -19.25 17.14 25.97
CA MET A 538 -19.84 15.86 25.56
C MET A 538 -21.25 15.70 26.09
N ALA A 539 -21.50 16.13 27.33
CA ALA A 539 -22.78 15.92 27.99
C ALA A 539 -23.93 16.64 27.26
N GLN A 540 -23.65 17.82 26.71
CA GLN A 540 -24.66 18.64 26.01
C GLN A 540 -25.01 18.15 24.61
N TYR A 541 -24.24 17.22 24.03
CA TYR A 541 -24.32 16.91 22.61
C TYR A 541 -24.25 15.40 22.31
N LYS A 542 -24.65 14.53 23.26
CA LYS A 542 -24.59 13.06 23.09
C LYS A 542 -25.24 12.54 21.80
N ASP A 543 -26.22 13.25 21.24
CA ASP A 543 -27.02 12.78 20.10
C ASP A 543 -26.56 13.32 18.73
N SER A 544 -25.65 14.30 18.70
CA SER A 544 -25.06 14.75 17.43
C SER A 544 -23.92 13.79 17.08
N GLY A 545 -24.09 13.01 16.01
CA GLY A 545 -23.16 11.98 15.53
C GLY A 545 -21.74 12.46 15.20
N LEU A 546 -21.11 11.92 14.15
CA LEU A 546 -19.77 12.34 13.71
C LEU A 546 -19.71 13.86 13.46
N ARG A 547 -18.68 14.53 13.99
CA ARG A 547 -18.66 16.00 14.08
C ARG A 547 -17.55 16.63 13.24
N HIS A 548 -17.85 16.88 11.98
CA HIS A 548 -17.00 17.75 11.16
C HIS A 548 -17.20 19.26 11.45
N GLY A 549 -18.26 19.63 12.17
CA GLY A 549 -18.69 21.01 12.43
C GLY A 549 -18.38 21.52 13.84
N LEU A 550 -17.27 21.11 14.45
CA LEU A 550 -16.95 21.48 15.85
C LEU A 550 -16.91 22.99 16.08
N TYR A 551 -16.50 23.75 15.07
CA TYR A 551 -16.48 25.21 15.08
C TYR A 551 -17.87 25.85 15.28
N ASP A 552 -18.96 25.14 14.98
CA ASP A 552 -20.31 25.67 15.20
C ASP A 552 -20.73 25.63 16.68
N LEU A 553 -20.00 24.91 17.53
CA LEU A 553 -20.34 24.76 18.94
C LEU A 553 -19.96 26.03 19.74
N PRO A 554 -20.91 26.67 20.45
CA PRO A 554 -20.62 27.86 21.26
C PRO A 554 -19.52 27.64 22.31
N LEU A 555 -19.43 26.42 22.86
CA LEU A 555 -18.37 26.07 23.79
C LEU A 555 -16.98 26.10 23.13
N VAL A 556 -16.86 25.60 21.89
CA VAL A 556 -15.59 25.64 21.15
C VAL A 556 -15.17 27.07 20.89
N GLN A 557 -16.09 27.94 20.49
CA GLN A 557 -15.85 29.37 20.29
C GLN A 557 -15.36 30.05 21.57
N LYS A 558 -16.01 29.77 22.71
CA LYS A 558 -15.58 30.25 24.04
C LYS A 558 -14.21 29.72 24.45
N VAL A 559 -13.90 28.46 24.17
CA VAL A 559 -12.58 27.88 24.47
C VAL A 559 -11.51 28.53 23.60
N VAL A 560 -11.74 28.71 22.29
CA VAL A 560 -10.81 29.42 21.40
C VAL A 560 -10.52 30.82 21.94
N ALA A 561 -11.55 31.61 22.26
CA ALA A 561 -11.39 32.94 22.83
C ALA A 561 -10.61 32.92 24.15
N ARG A 562 -10.90 31.96 25.05
CA ARG A 562 -10.17 31.79 26.32
C ARG A 562 -8.69 31.52 26.10
N GLU A 563 -8.34 30.66 25.15
CA GLU A 563 -6.94 30.30 24.88
C GLU A 563 -6.17 31.44 24.22
N ILE A 564 -6.82 32.25 23.36
CA ILE A 564 -6.24 33.51 22.86
C ILE A 564 -5.85 34.43 24.02
N VAL A 565 -6.78 34.68 24.94
CA VAL A 565 -6.54 35.51 26.14
C VAL A 565 -5.40 34.94 26.98
N PHE A 566 -5.42 33.63 27.23
CA PHE A 566 -4.39 32.95 28.01
C PHE A 566 -2.98 33.14 27.41
N ILE A 567 -2.84 32.96 26.09
CA ILE A 567 -1.57 33.15 25.38
C ILE A 567 -1.10 34.61 25.46
N LEU A 568 -2.01 35.58 25.31
CA LEU A 568 -1.69 37.00 25.47
C LEU A 568 -1.15 37.30 26.88
N CYS A 569 -1.83 36.82 27.91
CA CYS A 569 -1.41 37.02 29.30
C CYS A 569 -0.04 36.40 29.60
N GLN A 570 0.23 35.17 29.14
CA GLN A 570 1.51 34.50 29.35
C GLN A 570 2.68 35.30 28.74
N ARG A 571 2.48 35.84 27.53
CA ARG A 571 3.53 36.64 26.86
C ARG A 571 3.82 37.93 27.63
N SER A 572 2.80 38.64 28.08
CA SER A 572 2.95 39.87 28.88
C SER A 572 3.71 39.63 30.19
N CYS A 573 3.44 38.52 30.89
CA CYS A 573 4.19 38.16 32.10
C CYS A 573 5.66 37.83 31.77
N SER A 574 5.92 37.11 30.68
CA SER A 574 7.29 36.72 30.31
C SER A 574 8.18 37.91 29.94
N SER A 575 7.63 38.97 29.34
CA SER A 575 8.37 40.20 29.06
C SER A 575 8.71 40.98 30.32
N LEU A 576 7.83 40.95 31.32
CA LEU A 576 8.04 41.62 32.61
C LEU A 576 9.07 40.92 33.50
N VAL A 577 9.28 39.60 33.32
CA VAL A 577 10.30 38.84 34.06
C VAL A 577 11.69 38.95 33.39
N LYS A 578 11.73 39.22 32.08
CA LYS A 578 12.98 39.40 31.33
C LYS A 578 13.52 40.84 31.36
N ALA A 579 12.64 41.82 31.54
CA ALA A 579 12.99 43.22 31.77
C ALA A 579 13.30 43.44 33.25
#